data_AF-A0A919V046-F1
#
_entry.id   AF-A0A919V046-F1
#
_cell.length_a   1.000
_cell.length_b   1.000
_cell.length_c   1.000
_cell.angle_alpha   90.00
_cell.angle_beta   90.00
_cell.angle_gamma   90.00
#
_symmetry.space_group_name_H-M   'P 1'
#
loop_
_entity.id
_entity.type
_entity.pdbx_description
1 polymer ?
#
loop_
_entity_poly.entity_id
_entity_poly.type
_entity_poly.pdbx_seq_one_letter_code
_entity_poly.pdbx_strand_id
1 'polypeptide(L)'
;MTATTTPRRRRSPAFTAALALVGAFLLLLTVPNVGPVLRAARADGTAGEFTARRLYCVQHPGHESCSWTGDFASADGRVRRTGVALYGSDRGTLTAGRTTPAVDVGRRGTVYGPGGSNEWVFTSLLILAGLAVIVLAFRPVRRTAPPDAPSP
;
A
#
# COMPACT_ATOMS: atom_id res chain seq x y z
N MET A 1 -0.89 51.45 -29.88
CA MET A 1 -0.60 50.60 -28.69
C MET A 1 -1.36 49.29 -28.84
N THR A 2 -0.69 48.23 -29.28
CA THR A 2 -1.29 46.89 -29.45
C THR A 2 -0.82 46.01 -28.31
N ALA A 3 -1.73 45.62 -27.43
CA ALA A 3 -1.44 44.74 -26.29
C ALA A 3 -1.25 43.30 -26.78
N THR A 4 -0.01 42.82 -26.78
CA THR A 4 0.33 41.44 -27.13
C THR A 4 -0.14 40.51 -26.00
N THR A 5 -1.29 39.88 -26.19
CA THR A 5 -1.83 38.89 -25.25
C THR A 5 -1.03 37.60 -25.41
N THR A 6 -0.04 37.36 -24.55
CA THR A 6 0.73 36.11 -24.56
C THR A 6 -0.20 34.93 -24.26
N PRO A 7 -0.35 33.94 -25.16
CA PRO A 7 -1.25 32.83 -24.95
C PRO A 7 -0.78 32.01 -23.74
N ARG A 8 -1.62 31.95 -22.70
CA ARG A 8 -1.46 31.07 -21.55
C ARG A 8 -1.55 29.63 -22.06
N ARG A 9 -0.40 28.97 -22.27
CA ARG A 9 -0.35 27.54 -22.64
C ARG A 9 -1.01 26.74 -21.51
N ARG A 10 -2.28 26.40 -21.68
CA ARG A 10 -3.01 25.49 -20.79
C ARG A 10 -2.40 24.10 -20.94
N ARG A 11 -2.33 23.33 -19.85
CA ARG A 11 -2.02 21.90 -19.95
C ARG A 11 -3.03 21.24 -20.90
N SER A 12 -2.57 20.28 -21.70
CA SER A 12 -3.47 19.56 -22.60
C SER A 12 -4.51 18.81 -21.76
N PRO A 13 -5.79 18.79 -22.18
CA PRO A 13 -6.84 18.09 -21.44
C PRO A 13 -6.54 16.59 -21.33
N ALA A 14 -5.93 16.00 -22.37
CA ALA A 14 -5.50 14.60 -22.37
C ALA A 14 -4.46 14.30 -21.28
N PHE A 15 -3.47 15.18 -21.08
CA PHE A 15 -2.46 14.99 -20.04
C PHE A 15 -3.07 15.12 -18.63
N THR A 16 -3.95 16.09 -18.42
CA THR A 16 -4.69 16.22 -17.16
C THR A 16 -5.56 14.98 -16.89
N ALA A 17 -6.27 14.48 -17.89
CA ALA A 17 -7.07 13.27 -17.77
C ALA A 17 -6.21 12.05 -17.43
N ALA A 18 -5.07 11.87 -18.10
CA ALA A 18 -4.14 10.78 -17.81
C ALA A 18 -3.63 10.81 -16.37
N LEU A 19 -3.21 11.98 -15.87
CA LEU A 19 -2.79 12.12 -14.47
C LEU A 19 -3.93 11.82 -13.49
N ALA A 20 -5.13 12.34 -13.76
CA ALA A 20 -6.30 12.08 -12.92
C ALA A 20 -6.63 10.58 -12.86
N LEU A 21 -6.55 9.87 -13.99
CA LEU A 21 -6.76 8.42 -14.07
C LEU A 21 -5.70 7.66 -13.27
N VAL A 22 -4.43 8.04 -13.36
CA VAL A 22 -3.36 7.43 -12.55
C VAL A 22 -3.62 7.63 -11.06
N GLY A 23 -3.96 8.84 -10.62
CA GLY A 23 -4.27 9.10 -9.22
C GLY A 23 -5.52 8.33 -8.74
N ALA A 24 -6.58 8.28 -9.56
CA ALA A 24 -7.79 7.51 -9.27
C ALA A 24 -7.50 6.01 -9.18
N PHE A 25 -6.65 5.48 -10.05
CA PHE A 25 -6.23 4.09 -10.02
C PHE A 25 -5.47 3.75 -8.72
N LEU A 26 -4.55 4.61 -8.27
CA LEU A 26 -3.87 4.43 -6.98
C LEU A 26 -4.86 4.39 -5.81
N LEU A 27 -5.86 5.27 -5.81
CA LEU A 27 -6.91 5.28 -4.79
C LEU A 27 -7.79 4.03 -4.86
N LEU A 28 -8.14 3.57 -6.06
CA LEU A 28 -8.91 2.35 -6.26
C LEU A 28 -8.24 1.12 -5.65
N LEU A 29 -6.90 1.03 -5.76
CA LEU A 29 -6.14 -0.08 -5.17
C LEU A 29 -6.00 0.00 -3.65
N THR A 30 -6.00 1.20 -3.08
CA THR A 30 -5.63 1.42 -1.67
C THR A 30 -6.83 1.60 -0.74
N VAL A 31 -7.85 2.35 -1.15
CA VAL A 31 -9.02 2.68 -0.31
C VAL A 31 -9.74 1.43 0.22
N PRO A 32 -10.00 0.38 -0.58
CA PRO A 32 -10.65 -0.83 -0.08
C PRO A 32 -9.85 -1.56 1.01
N ASN A 33 -8.54 -1.34 1.07
CA ASN A 33 -7.64 -1.99 2.02
C ASN A 33 -7.48 -1.23 3.34
N VAL A 34 -8.01 -0.01 3.48
CA VAL A 34 -7.84 0.84 4.67
C VAL A 34 -8.31 0.15 5.95
N GLY A 35 -9.51 -0.45 5.94
CA GLY A 35 -10.04 -1.18 7.09
C GLY A 35 -9.13 -2.34 7.53
N PRO A 36 -8.82 -3.30 6.63
CA PRO A 36 -7.91 -4.39 6.91
C PRO A 36 -6.53 -3.95 7.44
N VAL A 37 -5.87 -2.97 6.81
CA VAL A 37 -4.53 -2.54 7.26
C VAL A 37 -4.55 -1.84 8.62
N LEU A 38 -5.61 -1.10 8.95
CA LEU A 38 -5.77 -0.48 10.26
C LEU A 38 -6.03 -1.52 11.36
N ARG A 39 -6.82 -2.55 11.07
CA ARG A 39 -7.00 -3.67 12.00
C ARG A 39 -5.70 -4.44 12.19
N ALA A 40 -5.00 -4.75 11.09
CA ALA A 40 -3.69 -5.39 11.14
C ALA A 40 -2.68 -4.58 11.95
N ALA A 41 -2.64 -3.26 11.80
CA ALA A 41 -1.75 -2.38 12.55
C ALA A 41 -1.94 -2.47 14.08
N ARG A 42 -3.17 -2.72 14.52
CA ARG A 42 -3.54 -2.82 15.95
C ARG A 42 -3.63 -4.26 16.45
N ALA A 43 -3.36 -5.24 15.58
CA ALA A 43 -3.69 -6.65 15.83
C ALA A 43 -5.14 -6.84 16.31
N ASP A 44 -6.06 -6.07 15.72
CA ASP A 44 -7.49 -6.08 16.05
C ASP A 44 -8.20 -7.20 15.27
N GLY A 45 -8.32 -8.36 15.90
CA GLY A 45 -8.90 -9.55 15.29
C GLY A 45 -8.97 -10.73 16.24
N THR A 46 -9.25 -11.91 15.69
CA THR A 46 -9.35 -13.15 16.47
C THR A 46 -7.96 -13.67 16.79
N ALA A 47 -7.60 -13.68 18.07
CA ALA A 47 -6.34 -14.26 18.54
C ALA A 47 -6.36 -15.79 18.44
N GLY A 48 -5.19 -16.36 18.17
CA GLY A 48 -5.01 -17.79 18.03
C GLY A 48 -3.55 -18.17 17.77
N GLU A 49 -3.39 -19.33 17.16
CA GLU A 49 -2.08 -19.89 16.84
C GLU A 49 -1.96 -20.17 15.35
N PHE A 50 -0.77 -19.88 14.82
CA PHE A 50 -0.35 -20.24 13.48
C PHE A 50 0.67 -21.38 13.54
N THR A 51 0.42 -22.47 12.82
CA THR A 51 1.35 -23.59 12.66
C THR A 51 1.95 -23.57 11.26
N ALA A 52 3.27 -23.36 11.17
CA ALA A 52 3.99 -23.36 9.91
C ALA A 52 3.94 -24.73 9.23
N ARG A 53 3.66 -24.75 7.93
CA ARG A 53 3.64 -25.98 7.12
C ARG A 53 4.69 -25.96 6.01
N ARG A 54 4.70 -24.89 5.21
CA ARG A 54 5.54 -24.79 4.02
C ARG A 54 6.12 -23.39 3.89
N LEU A 55 7.42 -23.33 3.63
CA LEU A 55 8.10 -22.11 3.23
C LEU A 55 7.87 -21.89 1.72
N TYR A 56 7.36 -20.72 1.36
CA TYR A 56 7.20 -20.30 -0.03
C TYR A 56 8.15 -19.14 -0.32
N CYS A 57 9.00 -19.28 -1.33
CA CYS A 57 9.98 -18.27 -1.70
C CYS A 57 9.81 -17.87 -3.17
N VAL A 58 9.92 -16.57 -3.42
CA VAL A 58 9.93 -15.96 -4.75
C VAL A 58 11.29 -15.30 -4.96
N GLN A 59 11.92 -15.62 -6.09
CA GLN A 59 13.18 -15.01 -6.48
C GLN A 59 12.92 -13.72 -7.26
N HIS A 60 13.47 -12.61 -6.76
CA HIS A 60 13.53 -11.34 -7.47
C HIS A 60 14.98 -11.06 -7.88
N PRO A 61 15.22 -10.17 -8.87
CA PRO A 61 16.57 -9.70 -9.16
C PRO A 61 17.22 -9.11 -7.90
N GLY A 62 18.36 -9.70 -7.49
CA GLY A 62 19.16 -9.23 -6.35
C GLY A 62 18.70 -9.66 -4.95
N HIS A 63 17.54 -10.31 -4.79
CA HIS A 63 17.08 -10.79 -3.47
C HIS A 63 16.03 -11.90 -3.56
N GLU A 64 15.90 -12.69 -2.49
CA GLU A 64 14.83 -13.67 -2.29
C GLU A 64 13.81 -13.10 -1.30
N SER A 65 12.52 -13.34 -1.53
CA SER A 65 11.45 -13.06 -0.57
C SER A 65 10.75 -14.36 -0.22
N CYS A 66 10.85 -14.76 1.04
CA CYS A 66 10.19 -15.96 1.55
C CYS A 66 9.06 -15.60 2.51
N SER A 67 8.07 -16.49 2.62
CA SER A 67 6.99 -16.40 3.60
C SER A 67 6.56 -17.81 4.05
N TRP A 68 6.20 -17.96 5.31
CA TRP A 68 5.66 -19.19 5.84
C TRP A 68 4.16 -19.27 5.60
N THR A 69 3.72 -20.37 5.00
CA THR A 69 2.31 -20.74 4.83
C THR A 69 1.97 -21.90 5.75
N GLY A 70 0.74 -21.92 6.25
CA GLY A 70 0.32 -22.91 7.22
C GLY A 70 -1.13 -22.79 7.65
N ASP A 71 -1.40 -23.27 8.85
CA ASP A 71 -2.73 -23.34 9.41
C ASP A 71 -2.87 -22.34 10.56
N PHE A 72 -4.04 -21.72 10.68
CA PHE A 72 -4.43 -20.90 11.81
C PHE A 72 -5.62 -21.52 12.53
N ALA A 73 -5.59 -21.50 13.86
CA ALA A 73 -6.71 -21.85 14.73
C ALA A 73 -6.90 -20.79 15.80
N SER A 74 -8.12 -20.29 15.97
CA SER A 74 -8.43 -19.36 17.07
C SER A 74 -8.33 -20.04 18.42
N ALA A 75 -8.07 -19.26 19.47
CA ALA A 75 -7.96 -19.76 20.84
C ALA A 75 -9.26 -20.44 21.33
N ASP A 76 -10.42 -20.00 20.85
CA ASP A 76 -11.72 -20.61 21.14
C ASP A 76 -12.10 -21.76 20.19
N GLY A 77 -11.23 -22.11 19.24
CA GLY A 77 -11.42 -23.18 18.27
C GLY A 77 -12.47 -22.92 17.18
N ARG A 78 -13.15 -21.78 17.19
CA ARG A 78 -14.26 -21.48 16.26
C ARG A 78 -13.81 -21.10 14.86
N VAL A 79 -12.63 -20.48 14.73
CA VAL A 79 -12.06 -20.06 13.46
C VAL A 79 -10.89 -20.97 13.12
N ARG A 80 -10.94 -21.62 11.97
CA ARG A 80 -9.83 -22.39 11.41
C ARG A 80 -9.60 -22.00 9.97
N ARG A 81 -8.35 -21.78 9.60
CA ARG A 81 -7.95 -21.42 8.24
C ARG A 81 -6.74 -22.21 7.84
N THR A 82 -6.72 -22.71 6.61
CA THR A 82 -5.61 -23.47 6.06
C THR A 82 -4.99 -22.71 4.88
N GLY A 83 -3.71 -22.95 4.64
CA GLY A 83 -2.98 -22.30 3.55
C GLY A 83 -2.89 -20.78 3.67
N VAL A 84 -2.94 -20.24 4.89
CA VAL A 84 -2.73 -18.81 5.14
C VAL A 84 -1.24 -18.52 5.30
N ALA A 85 -0.80 -17.34 4.86
CA ALA A 85 0.55 -16.86 5.11
C ALA A 85 0.64 -16.13 6.46
N LEU A 86 1.75 -16.27 7.16
CA LEU A 86 2.07 -15.42 8.30
C LEU A 86 2.75 -14.14 7.80
N TYR A 87 2.10 -12.99 8.00
CA TYR A 87 2.61 -11.69 7.59
C TYR A 87 3.98 -11.41 8.23
N GLY A 88 4.90 -10.87 7.43
CA GLY A 88 6.24 -10.48 7.88
C GLY A 88 7.16 -11.66 8.21
N SER A 89 6.73 -12.90 7.97
CA SER A 89 7.62 -14.06 8.11
C SER A 89 8.58 -14.16 6.94
N ASP A 90 9.76 -14.69 7.23
CA ASP A 90 10.83 -15.01 6.29
C ASP A 90 11.36 -16.43 6.55
N ARG A 91 12.43 -16.80 5.84
CA ARG A 91 13.10 -18.10 5.96
C ARG A 91 13.54 -18.42 7.39
N GLY A 92 14.04 -17.43 8.14
CA GLY A 92 14.57 -17.59 9.48
C GLY A 92 13.53 -17.49 10.60
N THR A 93 12.31 -17.05 10.28
CA THR A 93 11.27 -16.78 11.27
C THR A 93 10.76 -18.05 11.97
N LEU A 94 10.52 -19.12 11.19
CA LEU A 94 9.92 -20.38 11.66
C LEU A 94 10.62 -21.59 11.04
N THR A 95 10.27 -22.77 11.57
CA THR A 95 10.53 -24.08 10.96
C THR A 95 9.19 -24.80 10.75
N ALA A 96 9.16 -25.79 9.86
CA ALA A 96 7.94 -26.56 9.61
C ALA A 96 7.46 -27.27 10.89
N GLY A 97 6.16 -27.23 11.15
CA GLY A 97 5.52 -27.75 12.37
C GLY A 97 5.58 -26.80 13.56
N ARG A 98 6.39 -25.73 13.52
CA ARG A 98 6.49 -24.76 14.62
C ARG A 98 5.23 -23.92 14.71
N THR A 99 4.74 -23.75 15.93
CA THR A 99 3.57 -22.91 16.24
C THR A 99 3.98 -21.57 16.82
N THR A 100 3.23 -20.52 16.53
CA THR A 100 3.45 -19.17 17.07
C THR A 100 2.12 -18.45 17.28
N PRO A 101 2.01 -17.53 18.26
CA PRO A 101 0.84 -16.67 18.38
C PRO A 101 0.59 -15.88 17.10
N ALA A 102 -0.67 -15.79 16.70
CA ALA A 102 -1.11 -15.05 15.53
C ALA A 102 -2.51 -14.46 15.74
N VAL A 103 -2.88 -13.51 14.89
CA VAL A 103 -4.17 -12.82 14.90
C VAL A 103 -4.76 -12.84 13.49
N ASP A 104 -5.98 -13.33 13.38
CA ASP A 104 -6.78 -13.22 12.17
C ASP A 104 -7.62 -11.94 12.21
N VAL A 105 -7.17 -10.94 11.45
CA VAL A 105 -7.90 -9.67 11.26
C VAL A 105 -8.90 -9.76 10.11
N GLY A 106 -9.28 -10.95 9.65
CA GLY A 106 -10.25 -11.18 8.58
C GLY A 106 -9.72 -10.93 7.17
N ARG A 107 -8.40 -10.78 6.98
CA ARG A 107 -7.81 -10.60 5.64
C ARG A 107 -7.75 -11.94 4.91
N ARG A 108 -8.08 -11.95 3.62
CA ARG A 108 -8.03 -13.18 2.82
C ARG A 108 -6.58 -13.65 2.67
N GLY A 109 -6.32 -14.91 3.03
CA GLY A 109 -5.04 -15.59 2.81
C GLY A 109 -3.90 -15.21 3.77
N THR A 110 -4.13 -14.39 4.79
CA THR A 110 -3.06 -13.90 5.66
C THR A 110 -3.52 -13.75 7.11
N VAL A 111 -2.63 -14.09 8.03
CA VAL A 111 -2.74 -13.81 9.47
C VAL A 111 -1.51 -13.02 9.93
N TYR A 112 -1.61 -12.34 11.06
CA TYR A 112 -0.61 -11.40 11.54
C TYR A 112 -0.03 -11.82 12.88
N GLY A 113 1.19 -11.38 13.20
CA GLY A 113 1.71 -11.53 14.57
C GLY A 113 0.96 -10.62 15.57
N PRO A 114 1.08 -10.89 16.89
CA PRO A 114 0.42 -10.08 17.92
C PRO A 114 0.93 -8.63 17.99
N GLY A 115 2.11 -8.35 17.44
CA GLY A 115 2.66 -6.98 17.33
C GLY A 115 2.04 -6.14 16.22
N GLY A 116 1.10 -6.69 15.43
CA GLY A 116 0.45 -5.98 14.33
C GLY A 116 1.29 -5.90 13.05
N SER A 117 1.03 -4.89 12.21
CA SER A 117 1.68 -4.70 10.92
C SER A 117 1.98 -3.22 10.61
N ASN A 118 2.97 -2.97 9.75
CA ASN A 118 3.29 -1.63 9.25
C ASN A 118 2.71 -1.35 7.84
N GLU A 119 1.79 -2.19 7.35
CA GLU A 119 1.20 -2.03 6.01
C GLU A 119 0.44 -0.70 5.83
N TRP A 120 -0.07 -0.15 6.93
CA TRP A 120 -0.77 1.13 6.96
C TRP A 120 0.13 2.29 6.52
N VAL A 121 1.45 2.21 6.75
CA VAL A 121 2.41 3.27 6.37
C VAL A 121 2.44 3.38 4.85
N PHE A 122 2.74 2.28 4.17
CA PHE A 122 2.82 2.25 2.71
C PHE A 122 1.47 2.57 2.06
N THR A 123 0.37 2.06 2.63
CA THR A 123 -1.00 2.34 2.15
C THR A 123 -1.32 3.84 2.26
N SER A 124 -0.97 4.48 3.38
CA SER A 124 -1.18 5.92 3.59
C SER A 124 -0.35 6.75 2.63
N LEU A 125 0.92 6.38 2.40
CA LEU A 125 1.78 7.07 1.43
C LEU A 125 1.21 6.98 0.01
N LEU A 126 0.70 5.82 -0.42
CA LEU A 126 0.08 5.67 -1.73
C LEU A 126 -1.22 6.47 -1.86
N ILE A 127 -2.05 6.54 -0.81
CA ILE A 127 -3.25 7.38 -0.80
C ILE A 127 -2.86 8.86 -0.97
N LEU A 128 -1.88 9.32 -0.20
CA LEU A 128 -1.37 10.70 -0.29
C LEU A 128 -0.80 10.99 -1.68
N ALA A 129 -0.05 10.05 -2.26
CA ALA A 129 0.47 10.18 -3.62
C ALA A 129 -0.66 10.26 -4.66
N GLY A 130 -1.67 9.40 -4.58
CA GLY A 130 -2.84 9.43 -5.47
C GLY A 130 -3.60 10.76 -5.40
N LEU A 131 -3.87 11.24 -4.19
CA LEU A 131 -4.48 12.56 -3.97
C LEU A 131 -3.61 13.69 -4.51
N ALA A 132 -2.30 13.66 -4.25
CA ALA A 132 -1.37 14.66 -4.74
C ALA A 132 -1.35 14.70 -6.27
N VAL A 133 -1.34 13.55 -6.95
CA VAL A 133 -1.39 13.47 -8.41
C VAL A 133 -2.69 14.09 -8.96
N ILE A 134 -3.84 13.77 -8.36
CA ILE A 134 -5.12 14.39 -8.76
C ILE A 134 -5.08 15.91 -8.57
N VAL A 135 -4.67 16.39 -7.40
CA VAL A 135 -4.56 17.83 -7.12
C VAL A 135 -3.62 18.49 -8.11
N LEU A 136 -2.46 17.88 -8.39
CA LEU A 136 -1.49 18.39 -9.35
C LEU A 136 -2.05 18.40 -10.77
N ALA A 137 -2.88 17.44 -11.17
CA ALA A 137 -3.50 17.39 -12.50
C ALA A 137 -4.36 18.63 -12.77
N PHE A 138 -5.09 19.10 -11.75
CA PHE A 138 -6.00 20.25 -11.84
C PHE A 138 -5.38 21.58 -11.37
N ARG A 139 -4.19 21.57 -10.79
CA ARG A 139 -3.50 22.79 -10.35
C ARG A 139 -3.16 23.70 -11.54
N PRO A 140 -3.50 25.00 -11.47
CA PRO A 140 -3.15 25.95 -12.53
C PRO A 140 -1.63 26.16 -12.57
N VAL A 141 -1.02 25.99 -13.74
CA VAL A 141 0.39 26.34 -13.96
C VAL A 141 0.51 27.87 -13.86
N ARG A 142 1.17 28.36 -12.80
CA ARG A 142 1.60 29.76 -12.70
C ARG A 142 3.01 29.84 -13.30
N ARG A 143 3.24 30.74 -14.26
CA ARG A 143 4.60 31.08 -14.69
C ARG A 143 5.18 32.05 -13.65
N THR A 144 6.37 31.75 -13.14
CA THR A 144 7.25 32.79 -12.60
C THR A 144 7.66 33.69 -13.77
N ALA A 145 7.45 35.00 -13.63
CA ALA A 145 7.95 35.95 -14.61
C ALA A 145 9.49 35.91 -14.61
N PRO A 146 10.16 35.99 -15.78
CA PRO A 146 11.61 36.22 -15.81
C PRO A 146 11.95 37.51 -15.06
N PRO A 147 13.04 37.57 -14.29
CA PRO A 147 13.50 38.83 -13.71
C PRO A 147 13.74 39.83 -14.84
N ASP A 148 13.20 41.04 -14.70
CA ASP A 148 13.29 42.11 -15.69
C ASP A 148 14.75 42.33 -16.11
N ALA A 149 15.03 42.22 -17.41
CA ALA A 149 16.33 42.56 -17.94
C ALA A 149 16.54 44.09 -17.82
N PRO A 150 17.69 44.57 -17.33
CA PRO A 150 17.96 46.00 -17.22
C PRO A 150 17.99 46.66 -18.61
N SER A 151 17.31 47.79 -18.73
CA SER A 151 17.29 48.67 -19.91
C SER A 151 18.66 49.33 -20.15
N PRO A 152 19.07 49.59 -21.41
CA PRO A 152 20.33 50.25 -21.75
C PRO A 152 20.36 51.74 -21.38
#